data_AF-A0A8D8VXI2-F1
#
_entry.id   AF-A0A8D8VXI2-F1
#
_cell.length_a   1.000
_cell.length_b   1.000
_cell.length_c   1.000
_cell.angle_alpha   90.00
_cell.angle_beta   90.00
_cell.angle_gamma   90.00
#
_symmetry.space_group_name_H-M   'P 1'
#
loop_
_entity.id
_entity.type
_entity.pdbx_description
1 polymer ?
#
loop_
_entity_poly.entity_id
_entity_poly.type
_entity_poly.pdbx_seq_one_letter_code
_entity_poly.pdbx_strand_id
1 'polypeptide(L)'
;MKNILETSNLKFNIPFIPQGGYSTKQEMCLAFITYYPKVELAGCYSMPTIPHFFHTFGVKQFYHYDMETVEKMFLKLSDSKIKKNNKTHHSNVANDDEAAILMIKNMAEYTVDETHETNNLFQDLMIQEPAEFQDKTFLDHLIDVPWDEPLLTRRVEETLYKGKHINFCRLSNDTLAMPPITSTFPNITE
;
A
#
# COMPACT_ATOMS: atom_id res chain seq x y z
N MET A 1 16.36 -8.63 -18.45
CA MET A 1 15.94 -9.39 -17.25
C MET A 1 14.57 -8.88 -16.82
N LYS A 2 13.51 -9.65 -17.03
CA LYS A 2 12.21 -9.40 -16.39
C LYS A 2 12.20 -10.27 -15.14
N ASN A 3 12.72 -9.74 -14.05
CA ASN A 3 12.71 -10.44 -12.76
C ASN A 3 11.45 -9.99 -12.02
N ILE A 4 10.55 -10.93 -11.77
CA ILE A 4 9.40 -10.73 -10.89
C ILE A 4 9.78 -11.24 -9.52
N LEU A 5 9.44 -10.47 -8.49
CA LEU A 5 9.51 -10.94 -7.12
C LEU A 5 8.24 -11.73 -6.84
N GLU A 6 8.40 -13.02 -6.59
CA GLU A 6 7.32 -13.90 -6.17
C GLU A 6 7.56 -14.29 -4.72
N THR A 7 6.63 -13.89 -3.85
CA THR A 7 6.63 -14.25 -2.44
C THR A 7 5.39 -15.09 -2.16
N SER A 8 5.59 -16.36 -1.81
CA SER A 8 4.53 -17.22 -1.31
C SER A 8 4.29 -16.90 0.16
N ASN A 9 3.18 -16.24 0.49
CA ASN A 9 2.78 -16.07 1.88
C ASN A 9 2.17 -17.38 2.40
N LEU A 10 2.66 -17.84 3.55
CA LEU A 10 2.02 -18.93 4.29
C LEU A 10 0.69 -18.42 4.81
N LYS A 11 -0.42 -18.95 4.26
CA LYS A 11 -1.78 -18.69 4.73
C LYS A 11 -1.95 -19.28 6.14
N PHE A 12 -1.42 -18.61 7.15
CA PHE A 12 -1.87 -18.82 8.52
C PHE A 12 -3.34 -18.41 8.59
N ASN A 13 -4.08 -19.08 9.47
CA ASN A 13 -5.53 -19.01 9.64
C ASN A 13 -5.97 -17.62 10.16
N ILE A 14 -5.73 -16.57 9.37
CA ILE A 14 -5.97 -15.16 9.72
C ILE A 14 -7.38 -14.80 9.24
N PRO A 15 -8.29 -14.34 10.12
CA PRO A 15 -9.69 -14.04 9.76
C PRO A 15 -9.86 -12.73 8.95
N PHE A 16 -8.76 -12.05 8.60
CA PHE A 16 -8.72 -10.81 7.85
C PHE A 16 -7.58 -10.84 6.83
N ILE A 17 -7.69 -10.09 5.73
CA ILE A 17 -6.56 -9.97 4.80
C ILE A 17 -5.46 -9.11 5.43
N PRO A 18 -4.22 -9.63 5.55
CA PRO A 18 -3.10 -8.80 5.94
C PRO A 18 -2.88 -7.72 4.87
N GLN A 19 -2.97 -6.47 5.30
CA GLN A 19 -2.72 -5.32 4.43
C GLN A 19 -1.21 -5.12 4.27
N GLY A 20 -0.81 -4.54 3.13
CA GLY A 20 0.57 -4.14 2.92
C GLY A 20 0.93 -2.94 3.81
N GLY A 21 2.07 -2.98 4.49
CA GLY A 21 2.53 -1.84 5.30
C GLY A 21 3.69 -2.17 6.24
N TYR A 22 4.06 -1.20 7.08
CA TYR A 22 5.26 -1.25 7.93
C TYR A 22 4.99 -1.72 9.37
N SER A 23 3.72 -1.90 9.74
CA SER A 23 3.31 -2.40 11.05
C SER A 23 3.60 -3.90 11.20
N THR A 24 3.72 -4.36 12.44
CA THR A 24 3.90 -5.79 12.77
C THR A 24 2.69 -6.66 12.43
N LYS A 25 1.53 -6.03 12.17
CA LYS A 25 0.29 -6.69 11.72
C LYS A 25 0.09 -6.62 10.20
N GLN A 26 1.00 -5.95 9.49
CA GLN A 26 0.99 -5.75 8.05
C GLN A 26 2.10 -6.57 7.40
N GLU A 27 1.95 -6.85 6.11
CA GLU A 27 2.91 -7.63 5.33
C GLU A 27 3.68 -6.77 4.34
N MET A 28 4.87 -7.22 3.95
CA MET A 28 5.70 -6.55 2.95
C MET A 28 6.27 -7.55 1.95
N CYS A 29 6.22 -7.19 0.66
CA CYS A 29 6.89 -7.93 -0.41
C CYS A 29 8.04 -7.07 -0.94
N LEU A 30 9.26 -7.34 -0.46
CA LEU A 30 10.47 -6.58 -0.81
C LEU A 30 11.59 -7.52 -1.20
N ALA A 31 12.41 -7.10 -2.17
CA ALA A 31 13.71 -7.71 -2.39
C ALA A 31 14.78 -6.64 -2.55
N PHE A 32 15.88 -6.83 -1.82
CA PHE A 32 17.03 -5.94 -1.86
C PHE A 32 18.02 -6.47 -2.90
N ILE A 33 18.22 -5.70 -3.97
CA ILE A 33 19.14 -6.04 -5.06
C ILE A 33 20.40 -5.19 -4.91
N THR A 34 21.54 -5.84 -4.71
CA THR A 34 22.86 -5.19 -4.73
C THR A 34 23.44 -5.28 -6.14
N TYR A 35 23.78 -4.14 -6.76
CA TYR A 35 24.29 -4.08 -8.13
C TYR A 35 25.39 -3.01 -8.29
N TYR A 36 26.21 -3.13 -9.34
CA TYR A 36 27.22 -2.15 -9.76
C TYR A 36 27.14 -1.93 -11.29
N PRO A 37 27.32 -0.71 -11.81
CA PRO A 37 27.59 0.55 -11.10
C PRO A 37 26.39 1.04 -10.29
N LYS A 38 26.65 1.84 -9.25
CA LYS A 38 25.60 2.46 -8.43
C LYS A 38 24.75 3.38 -9.32
N VAL A 39 23.42 3.22 -9.27
CA VAL A 39 22.49 4.21 -9.84
C VAL A 39 21.69 4.87 -8.72
N GLU A 40 21.14 6.05 -8.97
CA GLU A 40 20.39 6.86 -7.99
C GLU A 40 18.94 6.37 -7.79
N LEU A 41 18.71 5.08 -7.96
CA LEU A 41 17.39 4.46 -7.83
C LEU A 41 17.13 4.12 -6.35
N ALA A 42 16.01 4.60 -5.81
CA ALA A 42 15.55 4.26 -4.47
C ALA A 42 14.87 2.88 -4.44
N GLY A 43 14.04 2.59 -5.45
CA GLY A 43 13.31 1.34 -5.54
C GLY A 43 12.44 1.27 -6.78
N CYS A 44 12.07 0.05 -7.16
CA CYS A 44 11.06 -0.23 -8.17
C CYS A 44 9.89 -0.95 -7.50
N TYR A 45 8.68 -0.56 -7.86
CA TYR A 45 7.45 -1.06 -7.29
C TYR A 45 6.52 -1.52 -8.42
N SER A 46 5.69 -2.50 -8.09
CA SER A 46 4.63 -3.02 -8.95
C SER A 46 3.34 -3.10 -8.14
N MET A 47 2.24 -2.69 -8.73
CA MET A 47 0.90 -2.83 -8.13
C MET A 47 -0.14 -3.10 -9.21
N PRO A 48 -1.28 -3.72 -8.89
CA PRO A 48 -2.38 -3.82 -9.84
C PRO A 48 -2.81 -2.43 -10.33
N THR A 49 -3.19 -2.31 -11.60
CA THR A 49 -3.73 -1.04 -12.09
C THR A 49 -4.99 -0.70 -11.31
N ILE A 50 -5.15 0.57 -10.93
CA ILE A 50 -6.30 1.09 -10.18
C ILE A 50 -7.67 0.59 -10.71
N PRO A 51 -8.00 0.72 -12.01
CA PRO A 51 -9.28 0.22 -12.50
C PRO A 51 -9.45 -1.29 -12.31
N HIS A 52 -8.39 -2.08 -12.55
CA HIS A 52 -8.43 -3.54 -12.38
C HIS A 52 -8.57 -3.94 -10.91
N PHE A 53 -7.91 -3.22 -10.00
CA PHE A 53 -8.00 -3.44 -8.57
C PHE A 53 -9.42 -3.24 -8.06
N PHE A 54 -10.02 -2.08 -8.33
CA PHE A 54 -11.38 -1.78 -7.86
C PHE A 54 -12.44 -2.65 -8.52
N HIS A 55 -12.31 -2.95 -9.82
CA HIS A 55 -13.21 -3.87 -10.51
C HIS A 55 -13.16 -5.30 -9.94
N THR A 56 -12.00 -5.75 -9.43
CA THR A 56 -11.88 -7.07 -8.79
C THR A 56 -12.78 -7.17 -7.55
N PHE A 57 -13.01 -6.05 -6.86
CA PHE A 57 -13.91 -5.94 -5.71
C PHE A 57 -15.33 -5.49 -6.09
N GLY A 58 -15.64 -5.46 -7.38
CA GLY A 58 -16.95 -5.12 -7.90
C GLY A 58 -17.25 -3.61 -7.96
N VAL A 59 -16.34 -2.75 -7.53
CA VAL A 59 -16.52 -1.29 -7.53
C VAL A 59 -16.21 -0.73 -8.90
N LYS A 60 -17.15 0.03 -9.47
CA LYS A 60 -17.01 0.63 -10.81
C LYS A 60 -16.73 2.12 -10.76
N GLN A 61 -17.32 2.82 -9.80
CA GLN A 61 -17.26 4.28 -9.75
C GLN A 61 -17.33 4.80 -8.30
N PHE A 62 -16.70 5.96 -8.08
CA PHE A 62 -16.76 6.73 -6.84
C PHE A 62 -17.45 8.08 -7.06
N TYR A 63 -18.09 8.62 -6.02
CA TYR A 63 -18.88 9.85 -6.13
C TYR A 63 -18.07 11.10 -6.50
N HIS A 64 -16.88 11.26 -5.91
CA HIS A 64 -16.10 12.50 -5.99
C HIS A 64 -14.84 12.37 -6.84
N TYR A 65 -14.49 11.15 -7.25
CA TYR A 65 -13.22 10.85 -7.89
C TYR A 65 -13.42 9.93 -9.09
N ASP A 66 -12.74 10.25 -10.18
CA ASP A 66 -12.61 9.35 -11.32
C ASP A 66 -11.41 8.41 -11.13
N MET A 67 -11.47 7.22 -11.72
CA MET A 67 -10.44 6.18 -11.59
C MET A 67 -9.05 6.68 -12.02
N GLU A 68 -8.97 7.54 -13.05
CA GLU A 68 -7.69 8.16 -13.47
C GLU A 68 -7.12 9.13 -12.42
N THR A 69 -8.01 9.84 -11.72
CA THR A 69 -7.61 10.78 -10.66
C THR A 69 -7.12 10.01 -9.44
N VAL A 70 -7.81 8.92 -9.10
CA VAL A 70 -7.38 8.00 -8.04
C VAL A 70 -6.03 7.39 -8.38
N GLU A 71 -5.79 6.96 -9.62
CA GLU A 71 -4.49 6.46 -10.07
C GLU A 71 -3.36 7.47 -9.88
N LYS A 72 -3.58 8.74 -10.23
CA LYS A 72 -2.60 9.80 -9.98
C LYS A 72 -2.37 10.02 -8.50
N MET A 73 -3.39 9.86 -7.65
CA MET A 73 -3.26 9.99 -6.21
C MET A 73 -2.40 8.85 -5.63
N PHE A 74 -2.65 7.60 -6.02
CA PHE A 74 -1.82 6.45 -5.62
C PHE A 74 -0.36 6.57 -6.09
N LEU A 75 -0.12 7.08 -7.30
CA LEU A 75 1.25 7.30 -7.80
C LEU A 75 1.96 8.45 -7.08
N LYS A 76 1.24 9.50 -6.68
CA LYS A 76 1.76 10.69 -6.00
C LYS A 76 1.85 10.58 -4.47
N LEU A 77 1.28 9.55 -3.85
CA LEU A 77 1.26 9.41 -2.39
C LEU A 77 2.66 9.27 -1.74
N SER A 78 3.74 9.22 -2.52
CA SER A 78 5.09 9.41 -2.01
C SER A 78 5.59 10.86 -2.08
N ASP A 79 5.11 11.65 -3.05
CA ASP A 79 5.61 13.00 -3.35
C ASP A 79 5.26 14.01 -2.23
N SER A 80 4.35 13.66 -1.31
CA SER A 80 4.05 14.45 -0.12
C SER A 80 5.16 14.35 0.93
N LYS A 81 6.36 14.85 0.57
CA LYS A 81 7.25 15.48 1.53
C LYS A 81 6.48 16.59 2.21
N ILE A 82 6.00 16.28 3.40
CA ILE A 82 5.51 17.20 4.41
C ILE A 82 6.46 18.39 4.44
N LYS A 83 5.97 19.57 4.04
CA LYS A 83 6.56 20.83 4.49
C LYS A 83 6.36 20.87 6.00
N LYS A 84 7.27 20.27 6.77
CA LYS A 84 7.37 20.48 8.20
C LYS A 84 7.79 21.93 8.40
N ASN A 85 6.82 22.80 8.61
CA ASN A 85 7.07 24.04 9.34
C ASN A 85 7.47 23.62 10.76
N ASN A 86 8.78 23.49 10.99
CA ASN A 86 9.35 23.32 12.31
C ASN A 86 8.98 24.53 13.16
N LYS A 87 7.94 24.41 14.00
CA LYS A 87 7.89 25.18 15.24
C LYS A 87 8.71 24.44 16.27
N THR A 88 9.94 24.93 16.46
CA THR A 88 10.81 24.58 17.57
C THR A 88 10.13 24.92 18.89
N HIS A 89 9.81 23.89 19.70
CA HIS A 89 9.74 24.05 21.15
C HIS A 89 10.86 23.22 21.75
N HIS A 90 11.94 23.91 22.11
CA HIS A 90 12.97 23.39 23.00
C HIS A 90 12.38 23.36 24.41
N SER A 91 12.35 22.18 25.04
CA SER A 91 12.13 22.04 26.47
C SER A 91 13.20 21.09 27.02
N ASN A 92 14.18 21.65 27.71
CA ASN A 92 15.15 20.91 28.51
C ASN A 92 14.44 20.33 29.74
N VAL A 93 14.39 19.01 29.96
CA VAL A 93 14.16 18.46 31.31
C VAL A 93 14.86 17.09 31.50
N ALA A 94 15.52 17.03 32.67
CA ALA A 94 16.15 15.98 33.45
C ALA A 94 15.79 14.48 33.24
N ASN A 95 16.79 13.66 33.60
CA ASN A 95 16.77 12.21 33.75
C ASN A 95 15.62 11.72 34.66
N ASP A 96 14.58 11.15 34.05
CA ASP A 96 13.64 10.25 34.71
C ASP A 96 13.64 8.93 33.92
N ASP A 97 14.38 7.94 34.42
CA ASP A 97 14.52 6.62 33.79
C ASP A 97 13.15 5.91 33.67
N GLU A 98 12.21 6.19 34.58
CA GLU A 98 10.82 5.70 34.51
C GLU A 98 10.01 6.32 33.36
N ALA A 99 10.23 7.61 33.06
CA ALA A 99 9.60 8.25 31.90
C ALA A 99 10.19 7.72 30.58
N ALA A 100 11.49 7.40 30.56
CA ALA A 100 12.14 6.76 29.44
C ALA A 100 11.64 5.31 29.23
N ILE A 101 11.44 4.53 30.29
CA ILE A 101 10.90 3.17 30.22
C ILE A 101 9.42 3.19 29.78
N LEU A 102 8.62 4.16 30.23
CA LEU A 102 7.26 4.36 29.75
C LEU A 102 7.24 4.73 28.25
N MET A 103 8.18 5.58 27.81
CA MET A 103 8.38 5.87 26.38
C MET A 103 8.76 4.61 25.60
N ILE A 104 9.67 3.78 26.10
CA ILE A 104 10.12 2.54 25.41
C ILE A 104 9.00 1.49 25.39
N LYS A 105 8.20 1.39 26.44
CA LYS A 105 7.03 0.50 26.48
C LYS A 105 5.93 0.96 25.52
N ASN A 106 5.73 2.28 25.42
CA ASN A 106 4.91 2.87 24.37
C ASN A 106 5.54 2.73 22.98
N MET A 107 6.88 2.58 22.87
CA MET A 107 7.57 2.27 21.62
C MET A 107 7.40 0.82 21.17
N ALA A 108 7.15 -0.12 22.09
CA ALA A 108 6.78 -1.49 21.72
C ALA A 108 5.37 -1.55 21.09
N GLU A 109 4.50 -0.59 21.44
CA GLU A 109 3.24 -0.29 20.73
C GLU A 109 3.41 0.71 19.57
N TYR A 110 4.58 1.34 19.45
CA TYR A 110 4.97 2.15 18.31
C TYR A 110 5.41 1.20 17.20
N THR A 111 4.41 0.62 16.54
CA THR A 111 4.53 0.41 15.11
C THR A 111 5.01 1.73 14.51
N VAL A 112 5.91 1.69 13.54
CA VAL A 112 6.13 2.86 12.67
C VAL A 112 4.87 3.03 11.82
N ASP A 113 3.75 3.34 12.48
CA ASP A 113 2.75 4.21 11.93
C ASP A 113 3.49 5.54 11.86
N GLU A 114 3.88 5.91 10.65
CA GLU A 114 4.22 7.29 10.39
C GLU A 114 3.04 8.13 10.88
N THR A 115 3.18 8.70 12.07
CA THR A 115 2.23 9.62 12.72
C THR A 115 2.24 10.97 12.01
N HIS A 116 2.03 10.91 10.71
CA HIS A 116 1.69 11.97 9.80
C HIS A 116 0.73 11.38 8.78
N GLU A 117 -0.56 11.42 9.09
CA GLU A 117 -1.62 11.56 8.07
C GLU A 117 -1.39 10.77 6.78
N THR A 118 -1.14 9.46 6.86
CA THR A 118 -1.66 8.60 5.80
C THR A 118 -3.16 8.58 6.05
N ASN A 119 -3.87 9.62 5.61
CA ASN A 119 -5.28 9.47 5.32
C ASN A 119 -5.34 8.19 4.48
N ASN A 120 -5.88 7.12 5.07
CA ASN A 120 -6.02 5.86 4.36
C ASN A 120 -6.83 6.22 3.13
N LEU A 121 -6.20 6.30 1.96
CA LEU A 121 -6.86 6.77 0.74
C LEU A 121 -8.17 6.01 0.50
N PHE A 122 -8.21 4.75 0.93
CA PHE A 122 -9.40 3.90 0.92
C PHE A 122 -10.57 4.37 1.80
N GLN A 123 -10.34 5.14 2.87
CA GLN A 123 -11.39 5.75 3.71
C GLN A 123 -12.06 6.94 3.01
N ASP A 124 -11.31 7.69 2.20
CA ASP A 124 -11.84 8.87 1.50
C ASP A 124 -12.63 8.50 0.23
N LEU A 125 -12.49 7.27 -0.26
CA LEU A 125 -13.14 6.79 -1.48
C LEU A 125 -14.53 6.22 -1.19
N MET A 126 -15.57 7.03 -1.41
CA MET A 126 -16.97 6.60 -1.29
C MET A 126 -17.50 5.98 -2.58
N ILE A 127 -18.03 4.76 -2.47
CA ILE A 127 -18.53 3.97 -3.61
C ILE A 127 -19.86 4.52 -4.11
N GLN A 128 -19.94 4.80 -5.41
CA GLN A 128 -21.15 5.22 -6.11
C GLN A 128 -21.83 4.05 -6.84
N GLU A 129 -21.04 3.19 -7.47
CA GLU A 129 -21.54 1.99 -8.16
C GLU A 129 -20.72 0.76 -7.77
N PRO A 130 -21.37 -0.37 -7.46
CA PRO A 130 -22.80 -0.71 -7.64
C PRO A 130 -23.72 -0.29 -6.48
N ALA A 131 -25.04 -0.35 -6.70
CA ALA A 131 -26.06 0.03 -5.71
C ALA A 131 -25.99 -0.76 -4.38
N GLU A 132 -25.45 -1.98 -4.42
CA GLU A 132 -25.27 -2.84 -3.25
C GLU A 132 -24.28 -2.27 -2.22
N PHE A 133 -23.32 -1.47 -2.69
CA PHE A 133 -22.24 -0.90 -1.86
C PHE A 133 -22.30 0.62 -1.80
N GLN A 134 -23.43 1.22 -2.22
CA GLN A 134 -23.60 2.67 -2.20
C GLN A 134 -23.42 3.25 -0.79
N ASP A 135 -22.80 4.43 -0.76
CA ASP A 135 -22.57 5.23 0.45
C ASP A 135 -21.66 4.58 1.50
N LYS A 136 -20.98 3.48 1.15
CA LYS A 136 -19.90 2.90 1.94
C LYS A 136 -18.54 3.42 1.46
N THR A 137 -17.60 3.53 2.38
CA THR A 137 -16.20 3.74 2.00
C THR A 137 -15.63 2.45 1.43
N PHE A 138 -14.62 2.56 0.57
CA PHE A 138 -13.96 1.38 0.03
C PHE A 138 -13.26 0.56 1.12
N LEU A 139 -12.74 1.21 2.18
CA LEU A 139 -12.18 0.48 3.31
C LEU A 139 -13.23 -0.37 4.03
N ASP A 140 -14.42 0.19 4.30
CA ASP A 140 -15.50 -0.56 4.95
C ASP A 140 -15.93 -1.75 4.10
N HIS A 141 -16.02 -1.55 2.79
CA HIS A 141 -16.30 -2.63 1.84
C HIS A 141 -15.28 -3.77 1.94
N LEU A 142 -13.97 -3.46 1.99
CA LEU A 142 -12.93 -4.48 2.14
C LEU A 142 -13.00 -5.24 3.47
N ILE A 143 -13.48 -4.61 4.53
CA ILE A 143 -13.67 -5.25 5.84
C ILE A 143 -14.90 -6.19 5.81
N ASP A 144 -15.95 -5.81 5.10
CA ASP A 144 -17.19 -6.57 4.95
C ASP A 144 -17.05 -7.83 4.06
N VAL A 145 -15.96 -7.95 3.29
CA VAL A 145 -15.71 -9.11 2.40
C VAL A 145 -15.45 -10.39 3.23
N PRO A 146 -16.13 -11.52 2.93
CA PRO A 146 -15.93 -12.79 3.64
C PRO A 146 -14.64 -13.49 3.20
N TRP A 147 -13.51 -13.08 3.78
CA TRP A 147 -12.18 -13.60 3.45
C TRP A 147 -11.96 -15.05 3.86
N ASP A 148 -12.82 -15.59 4.72
CA ASP A 148 -12.86 -17.00 5.11
C ASP A 148 -13.34 -17.91 3.97
N GLU A 149 -14.02 -17.37 2.95
CA GLU A 149 -14.49 -18.15 1.81
C GLU A 149 -13.35 -18.44 0.81
N PRO A 150 -12.92 -19.70 0.64
CA PRO A 150 -11.74 -20.03 -0.17
C PRO A 150 -11.94 -19.81 -1.67
N LEU A 151 -13.18 -19.96 -2.17
CA LEU A 151 -13.48 -19.76 -3.59
C LEU A 151 -13.37 -18.28 -3.97
N LEU A 152 -13.85 -17.39 -3.10
CA LEU A 152 -13.75 -15.95 -3.26
C LEU A 152 -12.28 -15.52 -3.21
N THR A 153 -11.59 -15.86 -2.12
CA THR A 153 -10.20 -15.45 -1.90
C THR A 153 -9.28 -15.96 -3.02
N ARG A 154 -9.46 -17.20 -3.50
CA ARG A 154 -8.68 -17.73 -4.61
C ARG A 154 -8.95 -16.99 -5.93
N ARG A 155 -10.22 -16.66 -6.22
CA ARG A 155 -10.56 -15.90 -7.43
C ARG A 155 -9.96 -14.50 -7.39
N VAL A 156 -10.04 -13.83 -6.24
CA VAL A 156 -9.44 -12.51 -6.03
C VAL A 156 -7.93 -12.59 -6.22
N GLU A 157 -7.27 -13.57 -5.58
CA GLU A 157 -5.83 -13.82 -5.71
C GLU A 157 -5.42 -14.04 -7.16
N GLU A 158 -6.09 -14.95 -7.88
CA GLU A 158 -5.80 -15.24 -9.29
C GLU A 158 -6.00 -14.00 -10.19
N THR A 159 -7.04 -13.20 -9.92
CA THR A 159 -7.36 -11.99 -10.70
C THR A 159 -6.36 -10.87 -10.45
N LEU A 160 -5.93 -10.67 -9.21
CA LEU A 160 -4.92 -9.68 -8.86
C LEU A 160 -3.54 -10.11 -9.35
N TYR A 161 -3.19 -11.39 -9.23
CA TYR A 161 -1.89 -11.91 -9.66
C TYR A 161 -1.73 -11.86 -11.18
N LYS A 162 -2.70 -12.41 -11.94
CA LYS A 162 -2.65 -12.46 -13.42
C LYS A 162 -3.12 -11.17 -14.11
N GLY A 163 -3.59 -10.20 -13.32
CA GLY A 163 -4.13 -8.94 -13.78
C GLY A 163 -3.11 -8.04 -14.47
N LYS A 164 -3.57 -6.84 -14.82
CA LYS A 164 -2.68 -5.76 -15.28
C LYS A 164 -2.04 -5.12 -14.06
N HIS A 165 -0.72 -4.99 -14.10
CA HIS A 165 0.09 -4.30 -13.09
C HIS A 165 0.75 -3.08 -13.70
N ILE A 166 0.85 -2.02 -12.92
CA ILE A 166 1.66 -0.85 -13.21
C ILE A 166 2.99 -0.99 -12.49
N ASN A 167 4.09 -0.86 -13.23
CA ASN A 167 5.44 -0.88 -12.70
C ASN A 167 6.04 0.52 -12.80
N PHE A 168 6.63 1.00 -11.72
CA PHE A 168 7.29 2.30 -11.70
C PHE A 168 8.50 2.25 -10.77
N CYS A 169 9.51 3.04 -11.08
CA CYS A 169 10.70 3.14 -10.26
C CYS A 169 10.90 4.59 -9.81
N ARG A 170 11.35 4.77 -8.58
CA ARG A 170 11.63 6.08 -8.00
C ARG A 170 13.11 6.29 -7.78
N LEU A 171 13.55 7.53 -7.99
CA LEU A 171 14.89 7.98 -7.64
C LEU A 171 14.97 8.30 -6.15
N SER A 172 16.18 8.50 -5.61
CA SER A 172 16.38 8.89 -4.22
C SER A 172 15.72 10.23 -3.83
N ASN A 173 15.40 11.08 -4.81
CA ASN A 173 14.65 12.32 -4.58
C ASN A 173 13.12 12.12 -4.56
N ASP A 174 12.65 10.88 -4.74
CA ASP A 174 11.25 10.43 -4.82
C ASP A 174 10.53 10.71 -6.16
N THR A 175 11.22 11.27 -7.15
CA THR A 175 10.68 11.43 -8.50
C THR A 175 10.67 10.11 -9.28
N LEU A 176 9.75 9.98 -10.23
CA LEU A 176 9.72 8.84 -11.15
C LEU A 176 10.97 8.83 -12.04
N ALA A 177 11.72 7.73 -11.99
CA ALA A 177 12.92 7.53 -12.83
C ALA A 177 12.55 7.33 -14.31
N MET A 178 11.34 6.83 -14.56
CA MET A 178 10.80 6.52 -15.89
C MET A 178 9.26 6.59 -15.83
N PRO A 179 8.57 6.88 -16.95
CA PRO A 179 7.12 6.76 -17.02
C PRO A 179 6.68 5.36 -16.55
N PRO A 180 5.59 5.26 -15.77
CA PRO A 180 5.06 3.97 -15.34
C PRO A 180 4.68 3.10 -16.54
N ILE A 181 4.98 1.81 -16.46
CA ILE A 181 4.72 0.84 -17.53
C ILE A 181 3.68 -0.15 -17.05
N THR A 182 2.60 -0.29 -17.80
CA THR A 182 1.62 -1.36 -17.57
C THR A 182 2.10 -2.66 -18.20
N SER A 183 2.15 -3.73 -17.41
CA SER A 183 2.44 -5.08 -17.86
C SER A 183 1.48 -6.08 -17.22
N THR A 184 1.22 -7.18 -17.90
CA THR A 184 0.54 -8.34 -17.30
C THR A 184 1.55 -9.32 -16.74
N PHE A 185 1.10 -10.19 -15.85
CA PHE A 185 1.89 -11.32 -15.39
C PHE A 185 2.40 -12.14 -16.60
N PRO A 186 3.70 -12.46 -16.68
CA PRO A 186 4.26 -13.22 -17.79
C PRO A 186 3.70 -14.64 -17.76
N ASN A 187 3.47 -15.21 -18.94
CA ASN A 187 3.10 -16.61 -19.04
C ASN A 187 4.35 -17.46 -18.78
N ILE A 188 4.56 -17.84 -17.52
CA ILE A 188 5.64 -18.73 -17.13
C ILE A 188 5.18 -20.14 -17.51
N THR A 189 5.55 -20.58 -18.70
CA THR A 189 5.50 -22.01 -19.04
C THR A 189 6.67 -22.69 -18.35
N GLU A 190 6.35 -23.60 -17.45
CA GLU A 190 7.32 -24.52 -16.82
C GLU A 190 7.94 -25.48 -17.86
#